data_AF-A0A3U8AGA0-F1
#
_entry.id   AF-A0A3U8AGA0-F1
#
_cell.length_a   1.000
_cell.length_b   1.000
_cell.length_c   1.000
_cell.angle_alpha   90.00
_cell.angle_beta   90.00
_cell.angle_gamma   90.00
#
_symmetry.space_group_name_H-M   'P 1'
#
loop_
_entity.id
_entity.type
_entity.pdbx_description
1 polymer ?
#
loop_
_entity_poly.entity_id
_entity_poly.type
_entity_poly.pdbx_seq_one_letter_code
_entity_poly.pdbx_strand_id
1 'polypeptide(L)'
;MSRLIQGNCVDIMSTFPDHAVDFILTDPPYLVGFRDRSGRSIAGDKTDEWLQPACNQMYRVLKKDSLLISFYGWNRVDRFMAAWKSAGFSVVGHLVFTKNYSSKSAYVGYRHECAYILAKGRPDLPQNPLPDVLGWKYSGNRHHPTEKPVTSLQPLIESFTHPGAIVLDPFAGSASTCVAALQAGRRYIGIELMEQYHRAGQQRLAAVQQAMQRPVANDDWFIPEAA
;
A
#
# COMPACT_ATOMS: atom_id res chain seq x y z
N MET A 1 0.59 18.58 -0.47
CA MET A 1 0.94 18.32 -1.88
C MET A 1 1.41 16.87 -1.96
N SER A 2 0.91 16.07 -2.91
CA SER A 2 1.31 14.66 -3.02
C SER A 2 2.73 14.51 -3.54
N ARG A 3 3.51 13.56 -3.01
CA ARG A 3 4.94 13.40 -3.35
C ARG A 3 5.37 11.93 -3.31
N LEU A 4 6.29 11.56 -4.21
CA LEU A 4 7.03 10.29 -4.17
C LEU A 4 8.51 10.62 -3.96
N ILE A 5 9.06 10.22 -2.81
CA ILE A 5 10.38 10.62 -2.32
C ILE A 5 11.32 9.41 -2.44
N GLN A 6 12.52 9.64 -2.99
CA GLN A 6 13.55 8.61 -3.02
C GLN A 6 14.36 8.67 -1.73
N GLY A 7 14.53 7.54 -1.03
CA GLY A 7 15.39 7.46 0.15
C GLY A 7 15.01 6.36 1.13
N ASN A 8 15.76 6.28 2.22
CA ASN A 8 15.45 5.39 3.34
C ASN A 8 14.20 5.89 4.08
N CYS A 9 13.22 5.01 4.28
CA CYS A 9 11.94 5.38 4.89
C CYS A 9 12.07 5.87 6.34
N VAL A 10 13.01 5.33 7.12
CA VAL A 10 13.25 5.74 8.51
C VAL A 10 13.77 7.18 8.53
N ASP A 11 14.78 7.46 7.71
CA ASP A 11 15.42 8.78 7.62
C ASP A 11 14.42 9.82 7.09
N ILE A 12 13.72 9.52 6.00
CA ILE A 12 12.73 10.44 5.42
C ILE A 12 11.60 10.70 6.40
N MET A 13 11.00 9.66 7.02
CA MET A 13 9.94 9.86 8.00
C MET A 13 10.43 10.65 9.22
N SER A 14 11.70 10.54 9.63
CA SER A 14 12.25 11.32 10.76
C SER A 14 12.15 12.83 10.56
N THR A 15 12.09 13.28 9.31
CA THR A 15 11.92 14.71 8.95
C THR A 15 10.48 15.20 9.04
N PHE A 16 9.50 14.29 9.13
CA PHE A 16 8.09 14.64 9.22
C PHE A 16 7.73 15.03 10.66
N PRO A 17 6.79 15.97 10.87
CA PRO A 17 6.26 16.23 12.20
C PRO A 17 5.49 15.01 12.73
N ASP A 18 5.30 14.97 14.05
CA ASP A 18 4.42 14.00 14.68
C ASP A 18 2.99 14.17 14.15
N HIS A 19 2.24 13.07 14.03
CA HIS A 19 0.84 13.09 13.59
C HIS A 19 0.61 13.78 12.22
N ALA A 20 1.56 13.64 11.29
CA ALA A 20 1.53 14.24 9.96
C ALA A 20 0.54 13.60 8.97
N VAL A 21 0.25 12.30 9.10
CA VAL A 21 -0.50 11.53 8.07
C VAL A 21 -1.75 10.89 8.65
N ASP A 22 -2.78 10.79 7.81
CA ASP A 22 -4.12 10.33 8.22
C ASP A 22 -4.24 8.80 8.18
N PHE A 23 -3.49 8.16 7.30
CA PHE A 23 -3.56 6.72 7.08
C PHE A 23 -2.25 6.18 6.52
N ILE A 24 -1.90 4.95 6.88
CA ILE A 24 -0.76 4.25 6.29
C ILE A 24 -1.29 2.98 5.62
N LEU A 25 -0.92 2.76 4.37
CA LEU A 25 -1.15 1.51 3.65
C LEU A 25 0.16 1.11 3.00
N THR A 26 0.68 -0.06 3.34
CA THR A 26 2.05 -0.41 2.94
C THR A 26 2.30 -1.89 2.75
N ASP A 27 3.26 -2.19 1.88
CA ASP A 27 3.73 -3.53 1.55
C ASP A 27 5.26 -3.61 1.74
N PRO A 28 5.73 -3.81 2.98
CA PRO A 28 7.15 -3.86 3.28
C PRO A 28 7.82 -5.13 2.71
N PRO A 29 9.16 -5.18 2.64
CA PRO A 29 9.90 -6.43 2.42
C PRO A 29 9.51 -7.50 3.46
N TYR A 30 9.33 -8.75 3.03
CA TYR A 30 8.78 -9.84 3.86
C TYR A 30 9.81 -10.63 4.66
N LEU A 31 11.09 -10.26 4.60
CA LEU A 31 12.20 -10.92 5.30
C LEU A 31 12.39 -12.38 4.84
N VAL A 32 12.15 -12.62 3.55
CA VAL A 32 12.22 -13.95 2.92
C VAL A 32 13.40 -14.12 1.98
N GLY A 33 14.21 -13.08 1.77
CA GLY A 33 15.36 -13.08 0.88
C GLY A 33 14.96 -13.33 -0.58
N PHE A 34 13.86 -12.71 -1.03
CA PHE A 34 13.29 -12.87 -2.35
C PHE A 34 14.33 -12.65 -3.45
N ARG A 35 14.33 -13.56 -4.42
CA ARG A 35 15.11 -13.45 -5.64
C ARG A 35 14.26 -13.89 -6.82
N ASP A 36 14.18 -13.05 -7.85
CA ASP A 36 13.45 -13.41 -9.05
C ASP A 36 14.28 -14.27 -10.01
N ARG A 37 13.64 -14.74 -11.10
CA ARG A 37 14.29 -15.58 -12.12
C ARG A 37 15.43 -14.88 -12.87
N SER A 38 15.46 -13.55 -12.87
CA SER A 38 16.55 -12.73 -13.43
C SER A 38 17.65 -12.40 -12.40
N GLY A 39 17.54 -12.91 -11.17
CA GLY A 39 18.51 -12.72 -10.11
C GLY A 39 18.34 -11.44 -9.29
N ARG A 40 17.32 -10.61 -9.55
CA ARG A 40 17.03 -9.38 -8.80
C ARG A 40 16.56 -9.71 -7.39
N SER A 41 17.00 -8.93 -6.40
CA SER A 41 16.64 -9.07 -4.98
C SER A 41 15.96 -7.81 -4.44
N ILE A 42 15.20 -7.96 -3.35
CA ILE A 42 14.57 -6.84 -2.64
C ILE A 42 15.50 -6.34 -1.53
N ALA A 43 15.77 -5.04 -1.50
CA ALA A 43 16.55 -4.42 -0.44
C ALA A 43 15.81 -4.50 0.91
N GLY A 44 16.53 -4.76 2.00
CA GLY A 44 15.93 -4.96 3.33
C GLY A 44 15.18 -6.29 3.51
N ASP A 45 15.18 -7.19 2.52
CA ASP A 45 14.41 -8.44 2.62
C ASP A 45 15.17 -9.60 3.29
N LYS A 46 16.39 -9.36 3.78
CA LYS A 46 17.21 -10.38 4.47
C LYS A 46 17.39 -10.12 5.96
N THR A 47 17.48 -8.86 6.36
CA THR A 47 17.66 -8.41 7.75
C THR A 47 16.46 -7.57 8.17
N ASP A 48 16.13 -7.64 9.46
CA ASP A 48 14.99 -6.95 10.07
C ASP A 48 15.38 -5.65 10.78
N GLU A 49 16.61 -5.17 10.59
CA GLU A 49 17.15 -3.97 11.22
C GLU A 49 16.31 -2.72 10.94
N TRP A 50 15.65 -2.66 9.77
CA TRP A 50 14.75 -1.56 9.41
C TRP A 50 13.37 -1.69 10.06
N LEU A 51 12.95 -2.88 10.46
CA LEU A 51 11.55 -3.18 10.82
C LEU A 51 11.10 -2.40 12.06
N GLN A 52 11.86 -2.50 13.17
CA GLN A 52 11.51 -1.81 14.40
C GLN A 52 11.61 -0.27 14.25
N PRO A 53 12.70 0.31 13.71
CA PRO A 53 12.78 1.75 13.48
C PRO A 53 11.69 2.29 12.55
N ALA A 54 11.35 1.56 11.49
CA ALA A 54 10.26 1.94 10.58
C ALA A 54 8.91 1.91 11.30
N CYS A 55 8.62 0.87 12.09
CA CYS A 55 7.39 0.80 12.89
C CYS A 55 7.28 1.96 13.88
N ASN A 56 8.38 2.34 14.53
CA ASN A 56 8.41 3.48 15.45
C ASN A 56 8.11 4.80 14.71
N GLN A 57 8.70 5.01 13.54
CA GLN A 57 8.43 6.20 12.72
C GLN A 57 6.98 6.21 12.21
N MET A 58 6.47 5.08 11.71
CA MET A 58 5.08 4.94 11.29
C MET A 58 4.11 5.28 12.43
N TYR A 59 4.36 4.78 13.64
CA TYR A 59 3.54 5.11 14.81
C TYR A 59 3.60 6.60 15.13
N ARG A 60 4.79 7.22 15.11
CA ARG A 60 4.96 8.64 15.42
C ARG A 60 4.24 9.54 14.42
N VAL A 61 4.42 9.32 13.12
CA VAL A 61 3.87 10.17 12.05
C VAL A 61 2.38 9.95 11.82
N LEU A 62 1.83 8.78 12.18
CA LEU A 62 0.39 8.54 12.07
C LEU A 62 -0.38 9.40 13.09
N LYS A 63 -1.48 10.01 12.65
CA LYS A 63 -2.40 10.74 13.54
C LYS A 63 -2.96 9.83 14.64
N LYS A 64 -3.37 10.47 15.74
CA LYS A 64 -4.05 9.76 16.83
C LYS A 64 -5.39 9.23 16.32
N ASP A 65 -5.83 8.09 16.85
CA ASP A 65 -7.13 7.49 16.54
C ASP A 65 -7.26 7.22 15.03
N SER A 66 -6.19 6.66 14.45
CA SER A 66 -6.05 6.39 13.01
C SER A 66 -5.51 4.98 12.76
N LEU A 67 -5.61 4.53 11.51
CA LEU A 67 -5.31 3.17 11.09
C LEU A 67 -4.05 3.06 10.23
N LEU A 68 -3.39 1.92 10.35
CA LEU A 68 -2.33 1.43 9.48
C LEU A 68 -2.76 0.07 8.93
N ILE A 69 -2.60 -0.15 7.63
CA ILE A 69 -2.71 -1.47 7.01
C ILE A 69 -1.35 -1.88 6.50
N SER A 70 -0.84 -3.01 7.01
CA SER A 70 0.44 -3.57 6.58
C SER A 70 0.22 -4.96 6.02
N PHE A 71 0.63 -5.16 4.78
CA PHE A 71 0.97 -6.50 4.32
C PHE A 71 2.23 -6.99 5.05
N TYR A 72 2.46 -8.30 5.04
CA TYR A 72 3.58 -8.89 5.76
C TYR A 72 3.94 -10.29 5.24
N GLY A 73 5.15 -10.72 5.57
CA GLY A 73 5.59 -12.10 5.36
C GLY A 73 4.94 -13.03 6.38
N TRP A 74 3.97 -13.86 5.95
CA TRP A 74 3.22 -14.74 6.87
C TRP A 74 4.11 -15.71 7.66
N ASN A 75 5.24 -16.13 7.09
CA ASN A 75 6.25 -16.99 7.71
C ASN A 75 7.23 -16.24 8.65
N ARG A 76 7.03 -14.93 8.82
CA ARG A 76 7.80 -14.01 9.67
C ARG A 76 6.86 -13.18 10.56
N VAL A 77 5.63 -13.64 10.74
CA VAL A 77 4.58 -12.92 11.47
C VAL A 77 4.99 -12.60 12.91
N ASP A 78 5.79 -13.45 13.53
CA ASP A 78 6.37 -13.26 14.86
C ASP A 78 7.16 -11.94 14.96
N ARG A 79 8.01 -11.65 13.96
CA ARG A 79 8.84 -10.44 13.91
C ARG A 79 8.00 -9.18 13.68
N PHE A 80 7.10 -9.24 12.70
CA PHE A 80 6.19 -8.13 12.40
C PHE A 80 5.28 -7.80 13.59
N MET A 81 4.69 -8.82 14.21
CA MET A 81 3.82 -8.67 15.37
C MET A 81 4.56 -8.06 16.56
N ALA A 82 5.78 -8.51 16.84
CA ALA A 82 6.61 -7.93 17.88
C ALA A 82 6.91 -6.45 17.61
N ALA A 83 7.28 -6.11 16.38
CA ALA A 83 7.63 -4.74 16.00
C ALA A 83 6.44 -3.78 16.09
N TRP A 84 5.27 -4.18 15.56
CA TRP A 84 4.05 -3.38 15.64
C TRP A 84 3.60 -3.13 17.07
N LYS A 85 3.59 -4.18 17.91
CA LYS A 85 3.23 -4.06 19.32
C LYS A 85 4.22 -3.20 20.09
N SER A 86 5.51 -3.39 19.86
CA SER A 86 6.57 -2.59 20.51
C SER A 86 6.50 -1.11 20.11
N ALA A 87 6.04 -0.79 18.90
CA ALA A 87 5.83 0.60 18.47
C ALA A 87 4.57 1.23 19.10
N GLY A 88 3.64 0.42 19.63
CA GLY A 88 2.42 0.88 20.29
C GLY A 88 1.12 0.63 19.51
N PHE A 89 1.18 -0.08 18.37
CA PHE A 89 -0.02 -0.44 17.62
C PHE A 89 -0.83 -1.56 18.29
N SER A 90 -2.16 -1.45 18.23
CA SER A 90 -3.07 -2.55 18.53
C SER A 90 -3.51 -3.25 17.24
N VAL A 91 -3.57 -4.58 17.25
CA VAL A 91 -4.11 -5.34 16.10
C VAL A 91 -5.62 -5.39 16.22
N VAL A 92 -6.33 -4.87 15.21
CA VAL A 92 -7.79 -4.69 15.25
C VAL A 92 -8.52 -5.37 14.10
N GLY A 93 -7.80 -5.95 13.14
CA GLY A 93 -8.40 -6.70 12.05
C GLY A 93 -7.36 -7.42 11.20
N HIS A 94 -7.83 -8.32 10.35
CA HIS A 94 -7.03 -9.07 9.40
C HIS A 94 -7.76 -9.11 8.06
N LEU A 95 -7.01 -9.05 6.97
CA LEU A 95 -7.54 -9.07 5.61
C LEU A 95 -6.86 -10.22 4.86
N VAL A 96 -7.67 -11.00 4.13
CA VAL A 96 -7.23 -12.08 3.25
C VAL A 96 -7.66 -11.76 1.82
N PHE A 97 -6.68 -11.69 0.93
CA PHE A 97 -6.88 -11.47 -0.48
C PHE A 97 -6.72 -12.77 -1.25
N THR A 98 -7.84 -13.34 -1.70
CA THR A 98 -7.87 -14.64 -2.39
C THR A 98 -7.41 -14.52 -3.85
N LYS A 99 -6.56 -15.44 -4.28
CA LYS A 99 -6.04 -15.53 -5.64
C LYS A 99 -6.65 -16.72 -6.36
N ASN A 100 -7.07 -16.49 -7.61
CA ASN A 100 -7.56 -17.57 -8.46
C ASN A 100 -6.44 -18.48 -9.00
N TYR A 101 -5.18 -18.22 -8.66
CA TYR A 101 -4.01 -19.01 -9.03
C TYR A 101 -3.09 -19.24 -7.83
N SER A 102 -2.27 -20.30 -7.88
CA SER A 102 -1.23 -20.57 -6.88
C SER A 102 0.03 -19.80 -7.23
N SER A 103 0.49 -18.90 -6.36
CA SER A 103 1.75 -18.16 -6.55
C SER A 103 2.97 -19.07 -6.41
N LYS A 104 2.86 -20.05 -5.51
CA LYS A 104 3.81 -21.15 -5.30
C LYS A 104 3.01 -22.34 -4.75
N SER A 105 3.51 -23.53 -5.00
CA SER A 105 3.01 -24.75 -4.37
C SER A 105 4.15 -25.41 -3.60
N ALA A 106 3.89 -25.79 -2.35
CA ALA A 106 4.77 -26.62 -1.54
C ALA A 106 3.89 -27.61 -0.76
N TYR A 107 3.74 -27.44 0.55
CA TYR A 107 2.79 -28.21 1.36
C TYR A 107 1.33 -27.96 0.97
N VAL A 108 1.02 -26.75 0.51
CA VAL A 108 -0.28 -26.36 -0.05
C VAL A 108 -0.09 -25.47 -1.27
N GLY A 109 -1.15 -25.26 -2.04
CA GLY A 109 -1.21 -24.20 -3.05
C GLY A 109 -1.41 -22.84 -2.39
N TYR A 110 -0.37 -22.00 -2.38
CA TYR A 110 -0.45 -20.67 -1.79
C TYR A 110 -1.28 -19.74 -2.70
N ARG A 111 -2.55 -19.53 -2.31
CA ARG A 111 -3.57 -18.81 -3.09
C ARG A 111 -4.13 -17.60 -2.36
N HIS A 112 -3.38 -17.01 -1.44
CA HIS A 112 -3.79 -15.77 -0.80
C HIS A 112 -2.60 -14.86 -0.49
N GLU A 113 -2.92 -13.60 -0.24
CA GLU A 113 -2.08 -12.65 0.48
C GLU A 113 -2.84 -12.12 1.69
N CYS A 114 -2.12 -11.63 2.69
CA CYS A 114 -2.73 -11.16 3.91
C CYS A 114 -2.19 -9.79 4.32
N ALA A 115 -3.01 -9.02 5.02
CA ALA A 115 -2.62 -7.79 5.69
C ALA A 115 -3.25 -7.72 7.08
N TYR A 116 -2.57 -7.06 8.01
CA TYR A 116 -3.17 -6.70 9.30
C TYR A 116 -3.66 -5.26 9.27
N ILE A 117 -4.78 -5.02 9.95
CA ILE A 117 -5.28 -3.69 10.30
C ILE A 117 -4.80 -3.40 11.72
N LEU A 118 -4.06 -2.31 11.85
CA LEU A 118 -3.43 -1.85 13.08
C LEU A 118 -3.98 -0.47 13.47
N ALA A 119 -4.27 -0.28 14.75
CA ALA A 119 -4.79 0.97 15.29
C ALA A 119 -3.75 1.69 16.15
N LYS A 120 -3.64 3.01 15.96
CA LYS A 120 -3.07 3.92 16.95
C LYS A 120 -4.21 4.56 17.72
N GLY A 121 -4.30 4.29 19.02
CA GLY A 121 -5.42 4.77 19.83
C GLY A 121 -6.72 4.00 19.54
N ARG A 122 -7.84 4.72 19.46
CA ARG A 122 -9.19 4.16 19.27
C ARG A 122 -9.87 4.82 18.06
N PRO A 123 -9.50 4.45 16.83
CA PRO A 123 -10.14 4.95 15.62
C PRO A 123 -11.63 4.61 15.58
N ASP A 124 -12.40 5.46 14.91
CA ASP A 124 -13.83 5.21 14.66
C ASP A 124 -14.02 3.96 13.80
N LEU A 125 -15.13 3.25 14.07
CA LEU A 125 -15.51 2.10 13.26
C LEU A 125 -16.09 2.55 11.92
N PRO A 126 -15.79 1.85 10.81
CA PRO A 126 -16.38 2.15 9.52
C PRO A 126 -17.90 1.90 9.56
N GLN A 127 -18.68 2.80 8.98
CA GLN A 127 -20.14 2.63 8.87
C GLN A 127 -20.51 1.37 8.06
N ASN A 128 -19.73 1.09 7.01
CA ASN A 128 -19.88 -0.09 6.16
C ASN A 128 -18.56 -0.87 6.18
N PRO A 129 -18.39 -1.82 7.12
CA PRO A 129 -17.19 -2.64 7.18
C PRO A 129 -16.99 -3.44 5.89
N LEU A 130 -15.76 -3.47 5.40
CA LEU A 130 -15.38 -4.37 4.30
C LEU A 130 -15.41 -5.82 4.79
N PRO A 131 -15.73 -6.78 3.90
CA PRO A 131 -15.46 -8.18 4.21
C PRO A 131 -13.96 -8.37 4.42
N ASP A 132 -13.60 -9.19 5.40
CA ASP A 132 -12.21 -9.55 5.71
C ASP A 132 -11.59 -10.49 4.67
N VAL A 133 -12.41 -11.14 3.84
CA VAL A 133 -11.99 -11.93 2.70
C VAL A 133 -12.39 -11.23 1.39
N LEU A 134 -11.38 -10.83 0.62
CA LEU A 134 -11.52 -10.06 -0.61
C LEU A 134 -10.97 -10.83 -1.81
N GLY A 135 -11.57 -10.67 -2.98
CA GLY A 135 -11.06 -11.24 -4.24
C GLY A 135 -9.89 -10.43 -4.82
N TRP A 136 -8.78 -11.08 -5.16
CA TRP A 136 -7.65 -10.47 -5.86
C TRP A 136 -7.83 -10.59 -7.38
N LYS A 137 -8.21 -9.49 -8.03
CA LYS A 137 -8.23 -9.41 -9.50
C LYS A 137 -6.80 -9.13 -9.99
N TYR A 138 -6.12 -10.16 -10.48
CA TYR A 138 -4.77 -10.01 -11.03
C TYR A 138 -4.78 -9.10 -12.27
N SER A 139 -4.05 -7.99 -12.21
CA SER A 139 -3.90 -7.03 -13.31
C SER A 139 -2.58 -7.16 -14.08
N GLY A 140 -1.71 -8.12 -13.71
CA GLY A 140 -0.35 -8.25 -14.24
C GLY A 140 0.71 -7.45 -13.46
N ASN A 141 1.96 -7.92 -13.48
CA ASN A 141 3.12 -7.26 -12.89
C ASN A 141 3.88 -6.46 -13.98
N ARG A 142 3.35 -5.30 -14.38
CA ARG A 142 3.91 -4.53 -15.50
C ARG A 142 5.06 -3.61 -15.10
N HIS A 143 5.12 -3.16 -13.84
CA HIS A 143 6.08 -2.14 -13.41
C HIS A 143 6.96 -2.60 -12.23
N HIS A 144 6.50 -3.55 -11.41
CA HIS A 144 7.27 -4.13 -10.30
C HIS A 144 7.04 -5.64 -10.18
N PRO A 145 8.04 -6.44 -9.74
CA PRO A 145 7.89 -7.89 -9.56
C PRO A 145 6.79 -8.31 -8.58
N THR A 146 6.43 -7.45 -7.62
CA THR A 146 5.42 -7.68 -6.57
C THR A 146 4.33 -6.61 -6.55
N GLU A 147 3.95 -6.09 -7.72
CA GLU A 147 2.95 -5.02 -7.83
C GLU A 147 1.57 -5.45 -7.29
N LYS A 148 1.04 -4.70 -6.31
CA LYS A 148 -0.33 -4.88 -5.80
C LYS A 148 -1.34 -4.27 -6.77
N PRO A 149 -2.48 -4.95 -7.06
CA PRO A 149 -3.55 -4.37 -7.85
C PRO A 149 -4.14 -3.16 -7.15
N VAL A 150 -4.14 -2.02 -7.84
CA VAL A 150 -4.75 -0.78 -7.34
C VAL A 150 -6.22 -0.98 -6.96
N THR A 151 -6.93 -1.82 -7.71
CA THR A 151 -8.34 -2.20 -7.46
C THR A 151 -8.56 -2.90 -6.12
N SER A 152 -7.52 -3.52 -5.53
CA SER A 152 -7.59 -4.13 -4.20
C SER A 152 -7.20 -3.16 -3.09
N LEU A 153 -6.42 -2.12 -3.39
CA LEU A 153 -5.96 -1.13 -2.41
C LEU A 153 -6.93 0.05 -2.25
N GLN A 154 -7.54 0.49 -3.34
CA GLN A 154 -8.43 1.66 -3.37
C GLN A 154 -9.62 1.52 -2.39
N PRO A 155 -10.35 0.38 -2.34
CA PRO A 155 -11.45 0.22 -1.38
C PRO A 155 -11.00 0.35 0.08
N LEU A 156 -9.78 -0.10 0.41
CA LEU A 156 -9.23 0.04 1.76
C LEU A 156 -9.05 1.51 2.12
N ILE A 157 -8.47 2.30 1.21
CA ILE A 157 -8.29 3.73 1.41
C ILE A 157 -9.64 4.43 1.55
N GLU A 158 -10.60 4.08 0.71
CA GLU A 158 -11.94 4.69 0.72
C GLU A 158 -12.72 4.38 2.01
N SER A 159 -12.61 3.16 2.52
CA SER A 159 -13.31 2.73 3.74
C SER A 159 -12.74 3.32 5.03
N PHE A 160 -11.44 3.64 5.06
CA PHE A 160 -10.75 4.08 6.29
C PHE A 160 -10.30 5.53 6.28
N THR A 161 -10.64 6.30 5.24
CA THR A 161 -10.24 7.73 5.13
C THR A 161 -11.34 8.58 4.52
N HIS A 162 -11.21 9.90 4.66
CA HIS A 162 -12.05 10.88 3.96
C HIS A 162 -11.32 11.45 2.72
N PRO A 163 -12.04 12.01 1.73
CA PRO A 163 -11.43 12.74 0.62
C PRO A 163 -10.41 13.79 1.10
N GLY A 164 -9.29 13.91 0.39
CA GLY A 164 -8.20 14.83 0.76
C GLY A 164 -7.27 14.36 1.90
N ALA A 165 -7.58 13.25 2.58
CA ALA A 165 -6.68 12.61 3.56
C ALA A 165 -5.31 12.29 2.94
N ILE A 166 -4.26 12.27 3.77
CA ILE A 166 -2.90 11.93 3.38
C ILE A 166 -2.65 10.45 3.68
N VAL A 167 -2.46 9.67 2.61
CA VAL A 167 -2.06 8.27 2.68
C VAL A 167 -0.54 8.17 2.55
N LEU A 168 0.11 7.53 3.52
CA LEU A 168 1.55 7.26 3.50
C LEU A 168 1.82 5.80 3.11
N ASP A 169 2.78 5.61 2.21
CA ASP A 169 3.40 4.31 1.91
C ASP A 169 4.93 4.42 2.04
N PRO A 170 5.54 3.93 3.14
CA PRO A 170 6.99 3.95 3.34
C PRO A 170 7.77 2.96 2.47
N PHE A 171 7.08 2.04 1.78
CA PHE A 171 7.68 1.03 0.91
C PHE A 171 6.99 1.05 -0.47
N ALA A 172 7.00 2.22 -1.10
CA ALA A 172 6.09 2.53 -2.20
C ALA A 172 6.30 1.68 -3.47
N GLY A 173 7.49 1.13 -3.71
CA GLY A 173 7.78 0.34 -4.91
C GLY A 173 7.45 1.11 -6.20
N SER A 174 6.66 0.49 -7.09
CA SER A 174 6.10 1.16 -8.28
C SER A 174 4.84 2.01 -8.01
N ALA A 175 4.68 2.48 -6.78
CA ALA A 175 3.70 3.45 -6.33
C ALA A 175 2.22 2.99 -6.42
N SER A 176 1.92 1.69 -6.28
CA SER A 176 0.53 1.19 -6.32
C SER A 176 -0.38 1.86 -5.29
N THR A 177 0.07 1.99 -4.03
CA THR A 177 -0.69 2.68 -2.98
C THR A 177 -0.92 4.15 -3.31
N CYS A 178 0.10 4.84 -3.81
CA CYS A 178 0.00 6.25 -4.20
C CYS A 178 -0.99 6.46 -5.35
N VAL A 179 -1.01 5.55 -6.33
CA VAL A 179 -1.98 5.57 -7.43
C VAL A 179 -3.40 5.33 -6.89
N ALA A 180 -3.58 4.34 -6.00
CA ALA A 180 -4.87 4.08 -5.37
C ALA A 180 -5.39 5.28 -4.58
N ALA A 181 -4.51 5.94 -3.80
CA ALA A 181 -4.84 7.15 -3.06
C ALA A 181 -5.25 8.29 -4.01
N LEU A 182 -4.48 8.52 -5.08
CA LEU A 182 -4.77 9.54 -6.08
C LEU A 182 -6.15 9.32 -6.73
N GLN A 183 -6.43 8.10 -7.18
CA GLN A 183 -7.71 7.74 -7.82
C GLN A 183 -8.89 7.85 -6.85
N ALA A 184 -8.67 7.57 -5.56
CA ALA A 184 -9.65 7.78 -4.51
C ALA A 184 -9.82 9.27 -4.13
N GLY A 185 -9.15 10.22 -4.77
CA GLY A 185 -9.22 11.64 -4.40
C GLY A 185 -8.55 11.95 -3.05
N ARG A 186 -7.58 11.13 -2.63
CA ARG A 186 -6.72 11.36 -1.46
C ARG A 186 -5.36 11.91 -1.91
N ARG A 187 -4.66 12.55 -0.99
CA ARG A 187 -3.25 12.93 -1.16
C ARG A 187 -2.38 11.74 -0.77
N TYR A 188 -1.16 11.68 -1.31
CA TYR A 188 -0.23 10.60 -0.99
C TYR A 188 1.17 11.11 -0.66
N ILE A 189 1.87 10.35 0.18
CA ILE A 189 3.32 10.42 0.37
C ILE A 189 3.83 8.99 0.18
N GLY A 190 4.63 8.77 -0.85
CA GLY A 190 5.34 7.50 -1.06
C GLY A 190 6.83 7.67 -0.77
N ILE A 191 7.46 6.66 -0.17
CA ILE A 191 8.91 6.61 -0.01
C ILE A 191 9.42 5.33 -0.67
N GLU A 192 10.44 5.43 -1.51
CA GLU A 192 11.04 4.30 -2.21
C GLU A 192 12.57 4.40 -2.16
N LEU A 193 13.23 3.31 -1.78
CA LEU A 193 14.67 3.27 -1.59
C LEU A 193 15.44 3.19 -2.92
N MET A 194 14.96 2.36 -3.85
CA MET A 194 15.66 2.05 -5.10
C MET A 194 15.27 3.02 -6.21
N GLU A 195 16.25 3.72 -6.77
CA GLU A 195 16.04 4.72 -7.84
C GLU A 195 15.22 4.18 -9.02
N GLN A 196 15.49 2.95 -9.44
CA GLN A 196 14.79 2.32 -10.58
C GLN A 196 13.27 2.18 -10.33
N TYR A 197 12.86 1.85 -9.10
CA TYR A 197 11.46 1.70 -8.73
C TYR A 197 10.82 3.05 -8.45
N HIS A 198 11.56 3.97 -7.84
CA HIS A 198 11.14 5.35 -7.67
C HIS A 198 10.83 6.00 -9.02
N ARG A 199 11.72 5.87 -10.01
CA ARG A 199 11.53 6.38 -11.38
C ARG A 199 10.31 5.75 -12.05
N ALA A 200 10.14 4.43 -11.95
CA ALA A 200 8.96 3.73 -12.48
C ALA A 200 7.66 4.21 -11.83
N GLY A 201 7.67 4.42 -10.50
CA GLY A 201 6.55 4.97 -9.75
C GLY A 201 6.20 6.39 -10.17
N GLN A 202 7.19 7.26 -10.40
CA GLN A 202 6.98 8.62 -10.90
C GLN A 202 6.33 8.63 -12.28
N GLN A 203 6.83 7.82 -13.22
CA GLN A 203 6.26 7.70 -14.56
C GLN A 203 4.80 7.22 -14.51
N ARG A 204 4.52 6.20 -13.68
CA ARG A 204 3.17 5.67 -13.49
C ARG A 204 2.22 6.73 -12.94
N LEU A 205 2.63 7.46 -11.89
CA LEU A 205 1.82 8.53 -11.28
C LEU A 205 1.54 9.65 -12.27
N ALA A 206 2.54 10.10 -13.04
CA ALA A 206 2.36 11.13 -14.05
C ALA A 206 1.35 10.70 -15.13
N ALA A 207 1.44 9.46 -15.63
CA ALA A 207 0.51 8.93 -16.62
C ALA A 207 -0.93 8.87 -16.09
N VAL A 208 -1.13 8.44 -14.83
CA VAL A 208 -2.45 8.42 -14.20
C VAL A 208 -3.00 9.84 -14.00
N GLN A 209 -2.18 10.78 -13.54
CA GLN A 209 -2.59 12.18 -13.37
C GLN A 209 -3.03 12.80 -14.71
N GLN A 210 -2.28 12.58 -15.79
CA GLN A 210 -2.64 13.05 -17.12
C GLN A 210 -3.96 12.43 -17.61
N ALA A 211 -4.15 11.12 -17.39
CA ALA A 211 -5.39 10.44 -17.77
C ALA A 211 -6.61 10.99 -17.00
N MET A 212 -6.45 11.33 -15.71
CA MET A 212 -7.51 11.92 -14.90
C MET A 212 -7.82 13.38 -15.25
N GLN A 213 -6.89 14.11 -15.86
CA GLN A 213 -7.06 15.51 -16.29
C GLN A 213 -7.63 15.65 -17.70
N ARG A 214 -7.63 14.58 -18.50
CA ARG A 214 -8.28 14.60 -19.81
C ARG A 214 -9.79 14.76 -19.61
N PRO A 215 -10.43 15.78 -20.22
CA PRO A 215 -11.88 15.83 -20.26
C PRO A 215 -12.37 14.54 -20.91
N VAL A 216 -13.43 13.96 -20.35
CA VAL A 216 -14.20 12.93 -21.06
C VAL A 216 -14.62 13.62 -22.36
N ALA A 217 -14.08 13.19 -23.49
CA ALA A 217 -14.57 13.67 -24.78
C ALA A 217 -16.08 13.40 -24.77
N ASN A 218 -16.89 14.43 -25.04
CA ASN A 218 -18.31 14.27 -25.23
C ASN A 218 -18.52 13.15 -26.26
N ASP A 219 -18.87 11.95 -25.81
CA ASP A 219 -19.51 10.96 -26.66
C ASP A 219 -20.93 11.50 -26.90
N ASP A 220 -21.04 12.44 -27.84
CA ASP A 220 -22.30 12.78 -28.50
C ASP A 220 -22.74 11.55 -29.30
N TRP A 221 -23.38 10.59 -28.61
CA TRP A 221 -24.19 9.56 -29.24
C TRP A 221 -25.66 9.80 -28.90
N PHE A 222 -26.23 10.82 -29.55
CA PHE A 222 -27.67 10.93 -29.74
C PHE A 222 -27.94 11.13 -31.23
N ILE A 223 -28.17 10.01 -31.93
CA ILE A 223 -28.94 10.01 -33.17
C ILE A 223 -30.07 8.99 -32.99
N PRO A 224 -31.32 9.47 -32.95
CA PRO A 224 -32.38 8.83 -33.69
C PRO A 224 -32.87 9.81 -34.77
N GLU A 225 -32.36 9.65 -36.00
CA GLU A 225 -33.14 9.89 -37.22
C GLU A 225 -34.30 8.88 -37.21
N ALA A 226 -35.48 9.09 -37.78
CA ALA A 226 -36.26 10.23 -38.23
C ALA A 226 -37.70 9.67 -38.33
N ALA A 227 -38.70 10.56 -38.40
CA ALA A 227 -40.12 10.22 -38.53
C ALA A 227 -40.46 9.38 -39.78
#